data_AF-A0A2I4B0J6-F1
#
_entry.id   AF-A0A2I4B0J6-F1
#
_cell.length_a   1.000
_cell.length_b   1.000
_cell.length_c   1.000
_cell.angle_alpha   90.00
_cell.angle_beta   90.00
_cell.angle_gamma   90.00
#
_symmetry.space_group_name_H-M   'P 1'
#
loop_
_entity.id
_entity.type
_entity.pdbx_description
1 polymer ?
#
loop_
_entity_poly.entity_id
_entity_poly.type
_entity_poly.pdbx_seq_one_letter_code
_entity_poly.pdbx_strand_id
1 'polypeptide(L)'
;MSSSGRFMYFAFGSNLLKERLQLANPSATFFSTGRLKDYRLNFGLCGKNVVTAWHGGVATIEFCPGSEVWGVIWSLSFDDFYSLDEQEGVSRGKYSPLEVSVEMDKGTIICRTYQMNNFLTCLTSPQYKQVMCMGAEQNGLPKEYLRKLEALQTNNYSGPTVLDQIKTAMKQRVKS
;
A
#
# COMPACT_ATOMS: atom_id res chain seq x y z
N MET A 1 -5.91 19.11 25.75
CA MET A 1 -5.79 19.54 24.35
C MET A 1 -4.73 18.66 23.71
N SER A 2 -5.15 17.56 23.10
CA SER A 2 -4.23 16.66 22.40
C SER A 2 -3.64 17.45 21.25
N SER A 3 -2.33 17.68 21.25
CA SER A 3 -1.61 18.16 20.08
C SER A 3 -1.74 17.10 19.00
N SER A 4 -2.77 17.23 18.15
CA SER A 4 -3.07 16.32 17.05
C SER A 4 -2.00 16.40 15.96
N GLY A 5 -0.80 15.93 16.29
CA GLY A 5 0.26 15.76 15.31
C GLY A 5 -0.20 14.75 14.27
N ARG A 6 0.19 15.01 13.02
CA ARG A 6 -0.05 14.10 11.91
C ARG A 6 1.29 13.68 11.34
N PHE A 7 1.37 12.47 10.80
CA PHE A 7 2.51 12.01 10.04
C PHE A 7 2.10 11.70 8.61
N MET A 8 3.11 11.70 7.72
CA MET A 8 2.92 11.38 6.31
C MET A 8 3.31 9.93 6.08
N TYR A 9 2.44 9.20 5.38
CA TYR A 9 2.60 7.79 5.06
C TYR A 9 2.54 7.59 3.56
N PHE A 10 3.60 7.01 3.00
CA PHE A 10 3.68 6.67 1.58
C PHE A 10 3.23 5.23 1.35
N ALA A 11 2.09 5.07 0.69
CA ALA A 11 1.50 3.81 0.30
C ALA A 11 1.77 3.50 -1.17
N PHE A 12 2.23 2.28 -1.47
CA PHE A 12 2.50 1.79 -2.83
C PHE A 12 1.84 0.43 -3.14
N GLY A 13 1.14 -0.17 -2.17
CA GLY A 13 0.47 -1.48 -2.29
C GLY A 13 -1.06 -1.38 -2.19
N SER A 14 -1.71 -2.30 -1.46
CA SER A 14 -3.17 -2.26 -1.28
C SER A 14 -3.69 -0.99 -0.61
N ASN A 15 -2.85 -0.31 0.17
CA ASN A 15 -3.17 0.96 0.83
C ASN A 15 -3.18 2.16 -0.16
N LEU A 16 -2.98 1.92 -1.46
CA LEU A 16 -3.32 2.91 -2.49
C LEU A 16 -4.82 3.21 -2.50
N LEU A 17 -5.67 2.24 -2.17
CA LEU A 17 -7.11 2.44 -2.14
C LEU A 17 -7.56 3.00 -0.78
N LYS A 18 -8.25 4.14 -0.78
CA LYS A 18 -8.73 4.81 0.44
C LYS A 18 -9.56 3.88 1.31
N GLU A 19 -10.51 3.18 0.68
CA GLU A 19 -11.45 2.29 1.35
C GLU A 19 -10.73 1.12 2.01
N ARG A 20 -9.62 0.63 1.43
CA ARG A 20 -8.80 -0.40 2.05
C ARG A 20 -8.10 0.13 3.30
N LEU A 21 -7.46 1.29 3.19
CA LEU A 21 -6.68 1.90 4.27
C LEU A 21 -7.56 2.26 5.47
N GLN A 22 -8.73 2.84 5.20
CA GLN A 22 -9.67 3.29 6.21
C GLN A 22 -10.41 2.17 6.95
N LEU A 23 -10.26 0.90 6.55
CA LEU A 23 -10.79 -0.23 7.33
C LEU A 23 -10.14 -0.31 8.72
N ALA A 24 -8.86 0.03 8.83
CA ALA A 24 -8.11 0.00 10.08
C ALA A 24 -7.55 1.38 10.50
N ASN A 25 -7.53 2.36 9.59
CA ASN A 25 -6.97 3.69 9.81
C ASN A 25 -7.98 4.78 9.38
N PRO A 26 -9.08 4.98 10.14
CA PRO A 26 -10.18 5.85 9.72
C PRO A 26 -9.78 7.33 9.62
N SER A 27 -8.70 7.78 10.29
CA SER A 27 -8.23 9.17 10.22
C SER A 27 -7.44 9.50 8.96
N ALA A 28 -7.18 8.51 8.11
CA ALA A 28 -6.40 8.67 6.89
C ALA A 28 -7.11 9.60 5.90
N THR A 29 -6.41 10.67 5.53
CA THR A 29 -6.84 11.66 4.54
C THR A 29 -5.83 11.73 3.40
N PHE A 30 -6.31 11.77 2.16
CA PHE A 30 -5.44 11.98 1.01
C PHE A 30 -4.66 13.29 1.16
N PHE A 31 -3.36 13.25 0.90
CA PHE A 31 -2.49 14.44 0.92
C PHE A 31 -2.00 14.77 -0.48
N SER A 32 -1.31 13.83 -1.14
CA SER A 32 -0.81 13.99 -2.51
C SER A 32 -0.46 12.64 -3.13
N THR A 33 -0.13 12.63 -4.42
CA THR A 33 0.59 11.53 -5.06
C THR A 33 2.08 11.85 -5.07
N GLY A 34 2.91 10.82 -5.16
CA GLY A 34 4.36 11.03 -5.20
C GLY A 34 5.13 9.88 -5.80
N ARG A 35 6.38 10.19 -6.14
CA ARG A 35 7.36 9.28 -6.71
C ARG A 35 8.50 9.04 -5.72
N LEU A 36 8.75 7.78 -5.43
CA LEU A 36 9.92 7.32 -4.71
C LEU A 36 10.97 6.85 -5.73
N LYS A 37 12.11 7.54 -5.81
CA LYS A 37 13.22 7.21 -6.70
C LYS A 37 14.16 6.17 -6.11
N ASP A 38 14.83 5.44 -6.98
CA ASP A 38 15.83 4.42 -6.65
C ASP A 38 15.26 3.24 -5.87
N TYR A 39 13.96 3.00 -6.03
CA TYR A 39 13.27 1.80 -5.54
C TYR A 39 12.48 1.15 -6.66
N ARG A 40 12.31 -0.17 -6.55
CA ARG A 40 11.47 -0.98 -7.42
C ARG A 40 10.39 -1.68 -6.59
N LEU A 41 9.18 -1.72 -7.14
CA LEU A 41 8.07 -2.49 -6.60
C LEU A 41 8.30 -3.98 -6.84
N ASN A 42 8.16 -4.79 -5.79
CA ASN A 42 8.24 -6.24 -5.85
C ASN A 42 7.07 -6.89 -5.09
N PHE A 43 6.85 -8.18 -5.29
CA PHE A 43 5.77 -8.94 -4.65
C PHE A 43 6.33 -10.20 -4.01
N GLY A 44 5.97 -10.43 -2.75
CA GLY A 44 6.48 -11.60 -2.05
C GLY A 44 5.69 -12.00 -0.81
N LEU A 45 6.18 -13.08 -0.19
CA LEU A 45 5.65 -13.65 1.04
C LEU A 45 6.76 -13.74 2.09
N CYS A 46 6.43 -13.41 3.33
CA CYS A 46 7.35 -13.47 4.47
C CYS A 46 7.55 -14.92 4.96
N GLY A 47 8.16 -15.76 4.14
CA GLY A 47 8.48 -17.15 4.45
C GLY A 47 7.88 -18.18 3.48
N LYS A 48 8.29 -19.44 3.62
CA LYS A 48 7.78 -20.58 2.83
C LYS A 48 6.42 -21.01 3.38
N ASN A 49 5.47 -21.32 2.49
CA ASN A 49 4.12 -21.83 2.82
C ASN A 49 3.24 -20.87 3.65
N VAL A 50 3.49 -19.56 3.57
CA VAL A 50 2.63 -18.55 4.20
C VAL A 50 1.40 -18.30 3.34
N VAL A 51 0.22 -18.53 3.90
CA VAL A 51 -1.05 -18.10 3.30
C VAL A 51 -1.38 -16.70 3.80
N THR A 52 -1.41 -15.72 2.89
CA THR A 52 -1.86 -14.36 3.21
C THR A 52 -3.37 -14.25 2.99
N ALA A 53 -4.01 -13.26 3.61
CA ALA A 53 -5.41 -12.93 3.34
C ALA A 53 -5.68 -12.54 1.87
N TRP A 54 -4.61 -12.27 1.12
CA TRP A 54 -4.64 -11.98 -0.31
C TRP A 54 -4.37 -13.19 -1.19
N HIS A 55 -3.97 -14.33 -0.62
CA HIS A 55 -3.67 -15.57 -1.33
C HIS A 55 -2.67 -15.38 -2.48
N GLY A 56 -1.67 -14.52 -2.28
CA GLY A 56 -0.62 -14.21 -3.25
C GLY A 56 0.44 -13.29 -2.64
N GLY A 57 1.48 -13.00 -3.42
CA GLY A 57 2.52 -12.06 -3.04
C GLY A 57 1.96 -10.66 -2.79
N VAL A 58 2.37 -10.05 -1.68
CA VAL A 58 2.00 -8.68 -1.30
C VAL A 58 3.14 -7.72 -1.63
N ALA A 59 2.79 -6.44 -1.84
CA ALA A 59 3.73 -5.43 -2.31
C ALA A 59 4.85 -5.17 -1.30
N THR A 60 6.07 -5.01 -1.81
CA THR A 60 7.22 -4.49 -1.09
C THR A 60 8.06 -3.63 -2.01
N ILE A 61 9.02 -2.91 -1.44
CA ILE A 61 9.98 -2.10 -2.20
C ILE A 61 11.40 -2.61 -1.94
N GLU A 62 12.23 -2.52 -2.96
CA GLU A 62 13.65 -2.88 -2.91
C GLU A 62 14.46 -1.76 -3.52
N PHE A 63 15.59 -1.41 -2.89
CA PHE A 63 16.49 -0.41 -3.42
C PHE A 63 17.04 -0.88 -4.77
N CYS A 64 16.82 -0.07 -5.80
CA CYS A 64 17.18 -0.37 -7.17
C CYS A 64 17.46 0.96 -7.89
N PRO A 65 18.75 1.40 -7.97
CA PRO A 65 19.11 2.66 -8.59
C PRO A 65 18.53 2.81 -10.00
N GLY A 66 17.97 3.98 -10.30
CA GLY A 66 17.33 4.29 -11.58
C GLY A 66 15.91 3.75 -11.75
N SER A 67 15.38 2.99 -10.79
CA SER A 67 13.97 2.62 -10.75
C SER A 67 13.12 3.67 -10.02
N GLU A 68 11.81 3.58 -10.18
CA GLU A 68 10.86 4.44 -9.47
C GLU A 68 9.59 3.67 -9.08
N VAL A 69 9.01 4.06 -7.94
CA VAL A 69 7.72 3.59 -7.44
C VAL A 69 6.81 4.80 -7.25
N TRP A 70 5.65 4.76 -7.89
CA TRP A 70 4.60 5.75 -7.65
C TRP A 70 3.64 5.26 -6.56
N GLY A 71 3.20 6.19 -5.75
CA GLY A 71 2.31 5.90 -4.64
C GLY A 71 1.45 7.08 -4.21
N VAL A 72 0.67 6.86 -3.16
CA VAL A 72 -0.18 7.86 -2.52
C VAL A 72 0.39 8.22 -1.17
N ILE A 73 0.48 9.51 -0.90
CA ILE A 73 0.85 10.05 0.40
C ILE A 73 -0.45 10.34 1.16
N TRP A 74 -0.59 9.66 2.29
CA TRP A 74 -1.67 9.84 3.23
C TRP A 74 -1.19 10.64 4.43
N SER A 75 -2.04 11.52 4.94
CA SER A 75 -1.85 12.13 6.25
C SER A 75 -2.69 11.34 7.27
N LEU A 76 -2.08 10.94 8.39
CA LEU A 76 -2.75 10.18 9.47
C LEU A 76 -2.52 10.86 10.81
N SER A 77 -3.46 10.68 11.75
CA SER A 77 -3.25 11.03 13.16
C SER A 77 -2.15 10.14 13.75
N PHE A 78 -1.34 10.66 14.68
CA PHE A 78 -0.44 9.81 15.46
C PHE A 78 -1.15 8.71 16.26
N ASP A 79 -2.46 8.85 16.52
CA ASP A 79 -3.26 7.80 17.14
C ASP A 79 -3.30 6.52 16.28
N ASP A 80 -3.24 6.66 14.94
CA ASP A 80 -3.22 5.54 13.99
C ASP A 80 -1.80 4.98 13.78
N PHE A 81 -0.75 5.58 14.38
CA PHE A 81 0.63 5.16 14.16
C PHE A 81 0.88 3.71 14.58
N TYR A 82 0.45 3.33 15.78
CA TYR A 82 0.60 1.96 16.28
C TYR A 82 -0.30 0.97 15.55
N SER A 83 -1.51 1.39 15.17
CA SER A 83 -2.44 0.57 14.36
C SER A 83 -1.81 0.21 13.02
N LEU A 84 -1.13 1.17 12.38
CA LEU A 84 -0.46 0.96 11.10
C LEU A 84 0.72 -0.02 11.24
N ASP A 85 1.56 0.13 12.27
CA ASP A 85 2.66 -0.81 12.55
C ASP A 85 2.16 -2.23 12.85
N GLU A 86 1.04 -2.36 13.57
CA GLU A 86 0.41 -3.66 13.82
C GLU A 86 -0.15 -4.28 12.53
N GLN A 87 -0.83 -3.48 11.69
CA GLN A 87 -1.38 -3.91 10.41
C GLN A 87 -0.29 -4.48 9.48
N GLU A 88 0.86 -3.80 9.40
CA GLU A 88 1.99 -4.22 8.57
C GLU A 88 2.83 -5.32 9.25
N GLY A 89 2.49 -5.69 10.48
CA GLY A 89 3.10 -6.80 11.21
C GLY A 89 4.55 -6.52 11.63
N VAL A 90 4.86 -5.27 12.00
CA VAL A 90 6.19 -4.84 12.44
C VAL A 90 6.67 -5.64 13.65
N SER A 91 5.80 -5.82 14.65
CA SER A 91 6.09 -6.64 15.84
C SER A 91 6.36 -8.12 15.53
N ARG A 92 5.91 -8.60 14.36
CA ARG A 92 6.13 -9.97 13.87
C ARG A 92 7.30 -10.07 12.89
N GLY A 93 8.01 -8.97 12.65
CA GLY A 93 9.15 -8.90 11.74
C GLY A 93 8.80 -9.05 10.26
N LYS A 94 7.53 -8.91 9.87
CA LYS A 94 7.12 -9.03 8.45
C LYS A 94 7.66 -7.87 7.63
N TYR A 95 7.35 -6.66 8.07
CA TYR A 95 7.86 -5.42 7.51
C TYR A 95 8.64 -4.65 8.56
N SER A 96 9.60 -3.85 8.12
CA SER A 96 10.21 -2.80 8.91
C SER A 96 9.75 -1.43 8.41
N PRO A 97 9.49 -0.50 9.33
CA PRO A 97 9.23 0.88 8.94
C PRO A 97 10.50 1.52 8.37
N LEU A 98 10.32 2.32 7.34
CA LEU A 98 11.38 3.08 6.68
C LEU A 98 10.93 4.53 6.55
N GLU A 99 11.86 5.46 6.72
CA GLU A 99 11.65 6.86 6.38
C GLU A 99 12.22 7.13 4.98
N VAL A 100 11.39 7.64 4.08
CA VAL A 100 11.74 7.87 2.68
C VAL A 100 11.43 9.30 2.25
N SER A 101 12.24 9.80 1.34
CA SER A 101 12.05 11.11 0.70
C SER A 101 11.29 10.92 -0.60
N VAL A 102 10.05 11.40 -0.67
CA VAL A 102 9.14 11.22 -1.81
C VAL A 102 9.00 12.51 -2.58
N GLU A 103 9.22 12.47 -3.88
CA GLU A 103 9.04 13.61 -4.78
C GLU A 103 7.57 13.79 -5.13
N MET A 104 7.05 14.99 -4.92
CA MET A 104 5.73 15.45 -5.35
C MET A 104 5.90 16.63 -6.31
N ASP A 105 4.82 17.05 -6.97
CA ASP A 105 4.83 18.21 -7.87
C ASP A 105 5.30 19.51 -7.18
N LYS A 106 5.03 19.63 -5.87
CA LYS A 106 5.35 20.82 -5.06
C LYS A 106 6.69 20.72 -4.33
N GLY A 107 7.49 19.69 -4.61
CA GLY A 107 8.77 19.43 -3.94
C GLY A 107 8.77 18.08 -3.22
N THR A 108 9.71 17.91 -2.30
CA THR A 108 9.96 16.62 -1.65
C THR A 108 9.41 16.61 -0.23
N ILE A 109 8.88 15.48 0.21
CA ILE A 109 8.39 15.29 1.58
C ILE A 109 8.90 13.99 2.19
N ILE A 110 9.15 14.03 3.49
CA ILE A 110 9.54 12.86 4.26
C ILE A 110 8.28 12.08 4.67
N CYS A 111 8.26 10.80 4.32
CA CYS A 111 7.16 9.90 4.58
C CYS A 111 7.66 8.64 5.29
N ARG A 112 6.85 8.13 6.23
CA ARG A 112 6.95 6.74 6.68
C ARG A 112 6.47 5.81 5.58
N THR A 113 7.12 4.69 5.40
CA THR A 113 6.68 3.59 4.55
C THR A 113 7.13 2.27 5.16
N TYR A 114 6.85 1.14 4.49
CA TYR A 114 7.18 -0.19 5.01
C TYR A 114 7.90 -1.02 3.96
N GLN A 115 9.00 -1.66 4.34
CA GLN A 115 9.75 -2.59 3.51
C GLN A 115 9.72 -3.98 4.12
N MET A 116 9.54 -5.03 3.31
CA MET A 116 9.50 -6.39 3.82
C MET A 116 10.93 -6.85 4.12
N ASN A 117 11.17 -7.43 5.30
CA ASN A 117 12.52 -7.75 5.75
C ASN A 117 13.15 -8.92 4.99
N ASN A 118 12.39 -10.01 4.84
CA ASN A 118 12.80 -11.21 4.14
C ASN A 118 11.61 -11.75 3.37
N PHE A 119 11.73 -11.85 2.05
CA PHE A 119 10.61 -12.28 1.21
C PHE A 119 11.04 -13.25 0.13
N LEU A 120 10.12 -14.16 -0.19
CA LEU A 120 10.22 -15.00 -1.38
C LEU A 120 9.37 -14.37 -2.48
N THR A 121 10.02 -14.00 -3.58
CA THR A 121 9.33 -13.42 -4.73
C THR A 121 8.31 -14.40 -5.27
N CYS A 122 7.08 -13.95 -5.46
CA CYS A 122 6.01 -14.75 -6.05
C CYS A 122 4.96 -13.86 -6.70
N LEU A 123 4.12 -14.47 -7.54
CA LEU A 123 3.03 -13.76 -8.21
C LEU A 123 2.00 -13.26 -7.19
N THR A 124 1.49 -12.05 -7.44
CA THR A 124 0.37 -11.50 -6.67
C THR A 124 -0.96 -12.16 -7.07
N SER A 125 -2.02 -11.96 -6.30
CA SER A 125 -3.35 -12.45 -6.66
C SER A 125 -4.09 -11.46 -7.57
N PRO A 126 -5.03 -11.95 -8.41
CA PRO A 126 -5.89 -11.07 -9.20
C PRO A 126 -6.59 -9.99 -8.37
N GLN A 127 -7.05 -10.35 -7.16
CA GLN A 127 -7.78 -9.49 -6.25
C GLN A 127 -6.87 -8.41 -5.64
N TYR A 128 -5.62 -8.74 -5.27
CA TYR A 128 -4.66 -7.75 -4.77
C TYR A 128 -4.28 -6.74 -5.85
N LYS A 129 -3.97 -7.25 -7.06
CA LYS A 129 -3.73 -6.41 -8.24
C LYS A 129 -4.91 -5.47 -8.52
N GLN A 130 -6.14 -5.99 -8.45
CA GLN A 130 -7.33 -5.18 -8.66
C GLN A 130 -7.42 -4.02 -7.66
N VAL A 131 -7.16 -4.27 -6.38
CA VAL A 131 -7.16 -3.21 -5.34
C VAL A 131 -6.10 -2.15 -5.62
N MET A 132 -4.90 -2.56 -6.04
CA MET A 132 -3.84 -1.62 -6.41
C MET A 132 -4.22 -0.77 -7.62
N CYS A 133 -4.80 -1.36 -8.66
CA CYS A 133 -5.24 -0.63 -9.85
C CYS A 133 -6.37 0.35 -9.51
N MET A 134 -7.37 -0.09 -8.74
CA MET A 134 -8.47 0.78 -8.27
C MET A 134 -7.94 1.95 -7.44
N GLY A 135 -6.99 1.70 -6.53
CA GLY A 135 -6.38 2.76 -5.72
C GLY A 135 -5.52 3.73 -6.53
N ALA A 136 -4.76 3.21 -7.50
CA ALA A 136 -3.97 4.03 -8.41
C ALA A 136 -4.86 4.94 -9.27
N GLU A 137 -5.97 4.41 -9.81
CA GLU A 137 -6.95 5.18 -10.57
C GLU A 137 -7.69 6.21 -9.70
N GLN A 138 -8.20 5.79 -8.54
CA GLN A 138 -8.94 6.64 -7.58
C GLN A 138 -8.14 7.91 -7.21
N ASN A 139 -6.83 7.78 -7.02
CA ASN A 139 -5.97 8.87 -6.56
C ASN A 139 -5.19 9.55 -7.69
N GLY A 140 -5.44 9.19 -8.96
CA GLY A 140 -4.84 9.87 -10.10
C GLY A 140 -3.34 9.63 -10.27
N LEU A 141 -2.85 8.41 -10.02
CA LEU A 141 -1.48 8.05 -10.35
C LEU A 141 -1.23 8.14 -11.87
N PRO A 142 0.03 8.35 -12.32
CA PRO A 142 0.33 8.48 -13.74
C PRO A 142 -0.15 7.29 -14.57
N LYS A 143 -0.75 7.57 -15.75
CA LYS A 143 -1.30 6.54 -16.64
C LYS A 143 -0.29 5.45 -17.01
N GLU A 144 0.97 5.83 -17.23
CA GLU A 144 2.03 4.86 -17.50
C GLU A 144 2.28 3.90 -16.33
N TYR A 145 2.17 4.40 -15.10
CA TYR A 145 2.30 3.56 -13.91
C TYR A 145 1.09 2.66 -13.71
N LEU A 146 -0.12 3.16 -13.98
CA LEU A 146 -1.33 2.33 -13.99
C LEU A 146 -1.19 1.15 -14.97
N ARG A 147 -0.71 1.40 -16.19
CA ARG A 147 -0.44 0.34 -17.18
C ARG A 147 0.59 -0.67 -16.69
N LYS A 148 1.64 -0.22 -15.97
CA LYS A 148 2.61 -1.13 -15.33
C LYS A 148 1.93 -2.05 -14.31
N LEU A 149 1.00 -1.53 -13.50
CA LEU A 149 0.23 -2.33 -12.55
C LEU A 149 -0.72 -3.30 -13.26
N GLU A 150 -1.39 -2.85 -14.32
CA GLU A 150 -2.29 -3.68 -15.14
C GLU A 150 -1.55 -4.79 -15.90
N ALA A 151 -0.27 -4.59 -16.21
CA ALA A 151 0.56 -5.61 -16.87
C ALA A 151 1.09 -6.70 -15.92
N LEU A 152 0.91 -6.55 -14.60
CA LEU A 152 1.37 -7.54 -13.62
C LEU A 152 0.72 -8.92 -13.86
N GLN A 153 1.55 -9.96 -13.90
CA GLN A 153 1.10 -11.34 -13.90
C GLN A 153 0.59 -11.73 -12.50
N THR A 154 -0.39 -12.64 -12.47
CA THR A 154 -1.04 -13.07 -11.22
C THR A 154 -1.07 -14.59 -11.13
N ASN A 155 -1.28 -15.11 -9.91
CA ASN A 155 -1.33 -16.55 -9.63
C ASN A 155 -2.67 -17.23 -9.93
N ASN A 156 -3.58 -16.55 -10.65
CA ASN A 156 -4.92 -17.05 -11.02
C ASN A 156 -5.83 -17.47 -9.85
N TYR A 157 -5.56 -17.04 -8.61
CA TYR A 157 -6.44 -17.33 -7.48
C TYR A 157 -7.83 -16.73 -7.66
N SER A 158 -8.89 -17.52 -7.43
CA SER A 158 -10.29 -17.14 -7.69
C SER A 158 -11.20 -17.18 -6.45
N GLY A 159 -10.64 -17.49 -5.27
CA GLY A 159 -11.40 -17.55 -4.03
C GLY A 159 -11.61 -16.19 -3.34
N PRO A 160 -12.20 -16.17 -2.13
CA PRO A 160 -12.45 -14.95 -1.37
C PRO A 160 -11.15 -14.33 -0.85
N THR A 161 -11.15 -13.01 -0.71
CA THR A 161 -10.02 -12.21 -0.19
C THR A 161 -10.51 -10.96 0.56
N VAL A 162 -9.57 -10.15 1.04
CA VAL A 162 -9.85 -8.81 1.61
C VAL A 162 -10.63 -7.91 0.63
N LEU A 163 -10.56 -8.14 -0.69
CA LEU A 163 -11.36 -7.40 -1.67
C LEU A 163 -12.88 -7.50 -1.40
N ASP A 164 -13.37 -8.62 -0.90
CA ASP A 164 -14.79 -8.82 -0.61
C ASP A 164 -15.26 -7.97 0.57
N GLN A 165 -14.39 -7.80 1.57
CA GLN A 165 -14.62 -6.91 2.71
C GLN A 165 -14.66 -5.44 2.25
N ILE A 166 -13.73 -5.04 1.38
CA ILE A 166 -13.70 -3.68 0.80
C ILE A 166 -14.99 -3.41 0.02
N LYS A 167 -15.40 -4.32 -0.87
CA LYS A 167 -16.64 -4.19 -1.66
C LYS A 167 -17.87 -4.06 -0.75
N THR A 168 -17.90 -4.78 0.37
CA THR A 168 -18.98 -4.70 1.34
C THR A 168 -19.03 -3.33 2.02
N ALA A 169 -17.87 -2.83 2.48
CA ALA A 169 -17.77 -1.50 3.08
C ALA A 169 -18.16 -0.37 2.09
N MET A 170 -17.77 -0.49 0.82
CA MET A 170 -18.17 0.44 -0.24
C MET A 170 -19.69 0.49 -0.43
N LYS A 171 -20.35 -0.68 -0.47
CA LYS A 171 -21.81 -0.76 -0.62
C LYS A 171 -22.58 -0.14 0.55
N GLN A 172 -22.04 -0.24 1.77
CA GLN A 172 -22.66 0.36 2.96
C GLN A 172 -22.59 1.89 2.93
N ARG A 173 -21.47 2.46 2.48
CA ARG A 173 -21.28 3.92 2.36
C ARG A 173 -22.15 4.58 1.29
N VAL A 174 -22.56 3.85 0.25
CA VAL A 174 -23.47 4.36 -0.79
C VAL A 174 -24.93 4.37 -0.33
N LYS A 175 -25.26 3.61 0.71
CA LYS A 175 -26.63 3.50 1.25
C LYS A 175 -26.92 4.45 2.43
N SER A 176 -25.90 5.14 2.92
CA SER A 176 -25.94 6.10 4.03
C SER A 176 -25.80 7.52 3.50
#